data_AF-A0A8I6YG08-F1
#
_entry.id   AF-A0A8I6YG08-F1
#
_cell.length_a   1.000
_cell.length_b   1.000
_cell.length_c   1.000
_cell.angle_alpha   90.00
_cell.angle_beta   90.00
_cell.angle_gamma   90.00
#
_symmetry.space_group_name_H-M   'P 1'
#
loop_
_entity.id
_entity.type
_entity.pdbx_description
1 polymer ?
#
loop_
_entity_poly.entity_id
_entity_poly.type
_entity_poly.pdbx_seq_one_letter_code
_entity_poly.pdbx_strand_id
1 'polypeptide(L)'
;MPTFPRTGRISSLMPTSPSGYAPRTSFVVFAVLFLSNELYKQLELNISVCGLQVQPNWLLHRSLKMGTSELEQAKARLHVDCAQPPAITWQRKFDDEGKKVAMLSMATDILTIIPLIFKMLRLHVEGIAKNQVAVYDPLKKWMDNCYRGVPLGGLGSGSIGRSYRGYFQQFQIFPRIYEEKPILANQFSAFVSRPGGKSYSTVLSAPTADLLKGIDKAGIGSWDWKLKEENCNYHGLFPRSWTVYDGEPDTKIKITCRQISPFIPHNYKESSFPVTVFTFTVQNSGSTPADVTLLFTWANSVGGRSELTGNHTNSRIKARDGVHGVLLRHRTADGNPPVTFAIASEETSDVRVTCCPTFAMGPSSPGAEQFTAKDMWDEVKNRGSFGGDAGGAPTASSRPGSSIGAAVASTTKVPAGDTRVVSFALSWSCPEVKFPSGRTYHRRYTKFLGLDRDAAAEQLVHDALLEHMKWESLIEEWQTPILQDRRLPEW
;
A
#
# COMPACT_ATOMS: atom_id res chain seq x y z
N MET A 1 18.39 -63.16 -24.74
CA MET A 1 17.79 -64.27 -23.96
C MET A 1 17.66 -63.83 -22.52
N PRO A 2 16.57 -64.12 -21.81
CA PRO A 2 15.15 -64.23 -22.20
C PRO A 2 14.32 -63.21 -21.36
N THR A 3 13.03 -62.89 -21.49
CA THR A 3 11.87 -63.30 -22.31
C THR A 3 10.77 -62.26 -22.04
N PHE A 4 10.02 -61.88 -23.08
CA PHE A 4 8.67 -61.29 -22.96
C PHE A 4 7.68 -62.31 -22.37
N PRO A 5 6.48 -61.87 -21.95
CA PRO A 5 5.35 -62.13 -22.84
C PRO A 5 4.45 -60.90 -23.08
N ARG A 6 4.02 -60.81 -24.34
CA ARG A 6 2.87 -60.05 -24.83
C ARG A 6 1.57 -60.75 -24.41
N THR A 7 0.46 -60.02 -24.24
CA THR A 7 -0.69 -59.92 -25.18
C THR A 7 -1.95 -59.43 -24.47
N GLY A 8 -2.73 -58.59 -25.17
CA GLY A 8 -4.11 -58.28 -24.79
C GLY A 8 -4.65 -56.98 -25.41
N ARG A 9 -4.93 -56.97 -26.72
CA ARG A 9 -5.81 -55.97 -27.37
C ARG A 9 -7.25 -56.49 -27.28
N ILE A 10 -8.19 -55.65 -26.84
CA ILE A 10 -9.59 -55.70 -27.31
C ILE A 10 -10.08 -54.26 -27.53
N SER A 11 -10.71 -54.08 -28.68
CA SER A 11 -11.27 -52.88 -29.28
C SER A 11 -12.68 -52.53 -28.75
N SER A 12 -13.00 -51.23 -28.86
CA SER A 12 -14.31 -50.64 -29.16
C SER A 12 -15.52 -51.00 -28.30
N LEU A 13 -16.13 -49.98 -27.68
CA LEU A 13 -17.55 -49.63 -27.79
C LEU A 13 -17.81 -48.29 -27.09
N MET A 14 -18.08 -47.24 -27.88
CA MET A 14 -18.83 -46.07 -27.40
C MET A 14 -20.31 -46.41 -27.37
N PRO A 15 -21.04 -45.91 -26.36
CA PRO A 15 -22.38 -45.40 -26.60
C PRO A 15 -22.49 -43.91 -26.26
N THR A 16 -23.20 -43.21 -27.13
CA THR A 16 -23.60 -41.81 -27.07
C THR A 16 -24.61 -41.51 -25.95
N SER A 17 -24.33 -40.44 -25.16
CA SER A 17 -25.17 -39.45 -24.41
C SER A 17 -26.62 -39.78 -23.97
N PRO A 18 -27.15 -39.25 -22.84
CA PRO A 18 -27.24 -37.79 -22.63
C PRO A 18 -27.14 -37.26 -21.17
N SER A 19 -27.00 -35.93 -21.09
CA SER A 19 -27.34 -35.05 -19.95
C SER A 19 -26.41 -34.96 -18.72
N GLY A 20 -25.75 -33.80 -18.61
CA GLY A 20 -25.74 -32.98 -17.40
C GLY A 20 -24.89 -33.46 -16.22
N TYR A 21 -23.57 -33.30 -16.28
CA TYR A 21 -22.75 -33.15 -15.06
C TYR A 21 -21.53 -32.25 -15.35
N ALA A 22 -21.45 -31.15 -14.59
CA ALA A 22 -20.30 -30.25 -14.55
C ALA A 22 -19.06 -30.98 -13.95
N PRO A 23 -17.85 -30.79 -14.48
CA PRO A 23 -16.66 -31.37 -13.87
C PRO A 23 -16.29 -30.61 -12.59
N ARG A 24 -16.50 -31.28 -11.46
CA ARG A 24 -15.86 -30.96 -10.18
C ARG A 24 -14.35 -31.13 -10.35
N THR A 25 -13.65 -30.03 -10.62
CA THR A 25 -12.19 -29.98 -10.47
C THR A 25 -11.90 -29.46 -9.07
N SER A 26 -11.60 -30.37 -8.16
CA SER A 26 -11.19 -30.07 -6.79
C SER A 26 -9.86 -29.31 -6.81
N PHE A 27 -9.93 -28.01 -6.57
CA PHE A 27 -8.76 -27.18 -6.28
C PHE A 27 -8.28 -27.48 -4.85
N VAL A 28 -7.25 -28.32 -4.73
CA VAL A 28 -6.38 -28.39 -3.55
C VAL A 28 -5.03 -27.82 -3.97
N VAL A 29 -4.91 -26.49 -3.92
CA VAL A 29 -3.63 -25.79 -3.98
C VAL A 29 -3.70 -24.66 -2.98
N PHE A 30 -3.23 -24.89 -1.76
CA PHE A 30 -2.59 -23.90 -0.87
C PHE A 30 -2.15 -24.60 0.42
N ALA A 31 -1.09 -25.40 0.35
CA ALA A 31 -0.34 -25.86 1.52
C ALA A 31 1.01 -26.47 1.10
N VAL A 32 1.85 -25.75 0.36
CA VAL A 32 3.27 -26.10 0.22
C VAL A 32 4.10 -24.82 0.29
N LEU A 33 4.38 -24.36 1.51
CA LEU A 33 5.49 -23.46 1.82
C LEU A 33 5.85 -23.58 3.30
N PHE A 34 6.01 -24.81 3.81
CA PHE A 34 6.57 -25.04 5.15
C PHE A 34 7.23 -26.41 5.27
N LEU A 35 8.18 -26.69 4.39
CA LEU A 35 9.17 -27.77 4.56
C LEU A 35 10.46 -27.40 3.79
N SER A 36 11.36 -26.64 4.43
CA SER A 36 12.82 -26.77 4.21
C SER A 36 13.59 -25.84 5.15
N ASN A 37 13.70 -26.19 6.43
CA ASN A 37 14.82 -25.72 7.25
C ASN A 37 15.89 -26.81 7.45
N GLU A 38 15.55 -28.06 7.13
CA GLU A 38 16.45 -29.21 7.26
C GLU A 38 17.11 -29.64 5.94
N LEU A 39 16.70 -29.06 4.80
CA LEU A 39 17.41 -29.21 3.52
C LEU A 39 18.53 -28.18 3.31
N TYR A 40 18.60 -27.13 4.14
CA TYR A 40 19.63 -26.08 4.03
C TYR A 40 20.95 -26.47 4.70
N LYS A 41 20.99 -27.56 5.48
CA LYS A 41 22.19 -28.07 6.15
C LYS A 41 22.87 -29.25 5.45
N GLN A 42 22.35 -29.72 4.31
CA GLN A 42 22.97 -30.81 3.52
C GLN A 42 23.45 -30.37 2.12
N LEU A 43 23.50 -29.07 1.85
CA LEU A 43 24.00 -28.53 0.57
C LEU A 43 25.32 -27.74 0.68
N GLU A 44 26.04 -27.86 1.80
CA GLU A 44 27.46 -27.55 1.84
C GLU A 44 28.25 -28.80 1.45
N LEU A 45 28.65 -28.92 0.18
CA LEU A 45 29.90 -29.55 -0.25
C LEU A 45 30.06 -29.46 -1.78
N ASN A 46 31.24 -28.97 -2.18
CA ASN A 46 31.82 -28.96 -3.53
C ASN A 46 31.30 -27.95 -4.56
N ILE A 47 31.85 -26.74 -4.51
CA ILE A 47 32.12 -25.99 -5.74
C ILE A 47 33.62 -25.80 -5.86
N SER A 48 34.21 -26.59 -6.76
CA SER A 48 35.59 -26.50 -7.21
C SER A 48 35.77 -25.27 -8.09
N VAL A 49 36.91 -24.62 -7.90
CA VAL A 49 37.39 -23.47 -8.64
C VAL A 49 37.58 -23.83 -10.11
N CYS A 50 36.84 -23.16 -11.01
CA CYS A 50 37.23 -23.03 -12.41
C CYS A 50 37.23 -21.53 -12.77
N GLY A 51 38.44 -21.02 -12.99
CA GLY A 51 38.68 -19.64 -13.36
C GLY A 51 38.14 -19.33 -14.75
N LEU A 52 37.40 -18.23 -14.83
CA LEU A 52 37.15 -17.50 -16.07
C LEU A 52 37.44 -16.03 -15.77
N GLN A 53 38.58 -15.56 -16.29
CA GLN A 53 38.95 -14.16 -16.38
C GLN A 53 37.87 -13.41 -17.17
N VAL A 54 37.13 -12.53 -16.50
CA VAL A 54 36.32 -11.50 -17.17
C VAL A 54 37.04 -10.18 -17.00
N GLN A 55 37.47 -9.63 -18.13
CA GLN A 55 38.18 -8.36 -18.25
C GLN A 55 37.30 -7.19 -17.75
N PRO A 56 37.82 -6.31 -16.88
CA PRO A 56 37.13 -5.07 -16.53
C PRO A 56 37.57 -3.97 -17.50
N ASN A 57 36.64 -3.38 -18.26
CA ASN A 57 36.68 -1.98 -18.75
C ASN A 57 35.73 -1.81 -19.95
N TRP A 58 34.46 -1.44 -19.72
CA TRP A 58 33.64 -0.75 -20.74
C TRP A 58 32.51 0.15 -20.19
N LEU A 59 32.49 0.48 -18.88
CA LEU A 59 31.41 1.30 -18.28
C LEU A 59 31.86 2.53 -17.48
N LEU A 60 33.09 3.02 -17.68
CA LEU A 60 33.63 4.15 -16.90
C LEU A 60 33.95 5.43 -17.70
N HIS A 61 33.45 5.57 -18.92
CA HIS A 61 33.47 6.85 -19.65
C HIS A 61 32.12 7.19 -20.29
N ARG A 62 31.12 7.46 -19.45
CA ARG A 62 29.97 8.31 -19.83
C ARG A 62 29.34 9.01 -18.62
N SER A 63 30.17 9.40 -17.66
CA SER A 63 29.80 10.37 -16.63
C SER A 63 30.52 11.67 -16.95
N LEU A 64 29.78 12.58 -17.61
CA LEU A 64 29.97 14.04 -17.71
C LEU A 64 29.38 14.51 -19.06
N LYS A 65 28.33 15.33 -18.97
CA LYS A 65 27.50 15.93 -20.04
C LYS A 65 26.40 15.04 -20.63
N MET A 66 25.31 14.87 -19.88
CA MET A 66 24.01 14.62 -20.52
C MET A 66 23.60 15.89 -21.29
N GLY A 67 23.42 15.76 -22.60
CA GLY A 67 22.93 16.82 -23.46
C GLY A 67 21.42 16.97 -23.38
N THR A 68 20.92 18.18 -23.58
CA THR A 68 19.50 18.55 -23.63
C THR A 68 18.65 17.68 -24.56
N SER A 69 19.25 17.06 -25.58
CA SER A 69 18.59 16.13 -26.51
C SER A 69 18.27 14.75 -25.92
N GLU A 70 19.09 14.20 -25.03
CA GLU A 70 18.79 12.92 -24.36
C GLU A 70 17.74 13.12 -23.25
N LEU A 71 17.69 14.31 -22.63
CA LEU A 71 16.66 14.72 -21.68
C LEU A 71 15.29 14.88 -22.35
N GLU A 72 15.25 15.48 -23.55
CA GLU A 72 14.03 15.59 -24.35
C GLU A 72 13.60 14.23 -24.94
N GLN A 73 14.53 13.35 -25.32
CA GLN A 73 14.20 11.96 -25.69
C GLN A 73 13.75 11.10 -24.49
N ALA A 74 14.28 11.35 -23.29
CA ALA A 74 13.79 10.73 -22.06
C ALA A 74 12.37 11.23 -21.73
N LYS A 75 12.12 12.54 -21.81
CA LYS A 75 10.77 13.12 -21.68
C LYS A 75 9.78 12.58 -22.73
N ALA A 76 10.23 12.38 -23.97
CA ALA A 76 9.41 11.83 -25.04
C ALA A 76 9.12 10.32 -24.89
N ARG A 77 10.00 9.56 -24.19
CA ARG A 77 9.77 8.16 -23.81
C ARG A 77 8.96 7.99 -22.52
N LEU A 78 8.72 9.07 -21.77
CA LEU A 78 8.04 9.08 -20.48
C LEU A 78 6.53 9.33 -20.55
N HIS A 79 5.92 9.24 -21.73
CA HIS A 79 4.46 9.33 -21.88
C HIS A 79 3.78 8.00 -21.51
N VAL A 80 4.10 7.48 -20.32
CA VAL A 80 3.31 6.42 -19.70
C VAL A 80 2.02 7.09 -19.21
N ASP A 81 0.89 6.73 -19.82
CA ASP A 81 -0.41 7.17 -19.34
C ASP A 81 -0.70 6.48 -18.00
N CYS A 82 -0.27 7.11 -16.90
CA CYS A 82 -0.45 6.63 -15.54
C CYS A 82 -1.93 6.42 -15.18
N ALA A 83 -2.87 7.08 -15.89
CA ALA A 83 -4.28 7.01 -15.60
C ALA A 83 -4.95 5.73 -16.15
N GLN A 84 -4.40 5.11 -17.20
CA GLN A 84 -5.02 3.96 -17.84
C GLN A 84 -4.50 2.65 -17.21
N PRO A 85 -5.37 1.85 -16.59
CA PRO A 85 -4.99 0.51 -16.16
C PRO A 85 -4.67 -0.37 -17.37
N PRO A 86 -3.73 -1.32 -17.25
CA PRO A 86 -3.51 -2.36 -18.26
C PRO A 86 -4.80 -3.16 -18.53
N ALA A 87 -4.93 -3.67 -19.75
CA ALA A 87 -6.10 -4.48 -20.14
C ALA A 87 -6.32 -5.69 -19.23
N ILE A 88 -5.22 -6.35 -18.82
CA ILE A 88 -5.23 -7.50 -17.92
C ILE A 88 -4.86 -7.03 -16.52
N THR A 89 -5.87 -6.94 -15.66
CA THR A 89 -5.73 -6.58 -14.24
C THR A 89 -6.73 -7.40 -13.42
N TRP A 90 -6.41 -7.65 -12.14
CA TRP A 90 -7.43 -8.13 -11.21
C TRP A 90 -8.37 -6.98 -10.87
N GLN A 91 -9.66 -7.12 -11.20
CA GLN A 91 -10.65 -6.04 -11.06
C GLN A 91 -11.64 -6.32 -9.92
N ARG A 92 -11.99 -5.28 -9.17
CA ARG A 92 -13.04 -5.30 -8.14
C ARG A 92 -13.74 -3.96 -8.07
N LYS A 93 -15.07 -3.98 -8.10
CA LYS A 93 -15.86 -2.81 -7.72
C LYS A 93 -15.86 -2.65 -6.20
N PHE A 94 -16.13 -1.43 -5.72
CA PHE A 94 -16.18 -1.18 -4.27
C PHE A 94 -17.38 -1.84 -3.61
N ASP A 95 -18.51 -1.92 -4.32
CA ASP A 95 -19.77 -2.54 -3.88
C ASP A 95 -19.75 -4.08 -3.92
N ASP A 96 -18.66 -4.68 -4.41
CA ASP A 96 -18.44 -6.11 -4.34
C ASP A 96 -18.07 -6.49 -2.90
N GLU A 97 -18.97 -7.18 -2.20
CA GLU A 97 -18.74 -7.74 -0.87
C GLU A 97 -17.89 -9.01 -0.90
N GLY A 98 -17.68 -9.56 -2.10
CA GLY A 98 -17.01 -10.81 -2.38
C GLY A 98 -17.69 -12.03 -1.78
N LYS A 99 -17.01 -13.17 -1.87
CA LYS A 99 -17.46 -14.38 -1.20
C LYS A 99 -16.94 -14.35 0.23
N LYS A 100 -17.82 -14.53 1.21
CA LYS A 100 -17.40 -14.85 2.58
C LYS A 100 -16.43 -16.02 2.53
N VAL A 101 -15.32 -15.92 3.25
CA VAL A 101 -14.36 -17.01 3.33
C VAL A 101 -15.11 -18.25 3.78
N ALA A 102 -15.17 -19.27 2.92
CA ALA A 102 -15.83 -20.52 3.26
C ALA A 102 -15.09 -21.12 4.46
N MET A 103 -15.71 -21.03 5.64
CA MET A 103 -15.20 -21.76 6.79
C MET A 103 -15.34 -23.26 6.49
N LEU A 104 -14.32 -24.03 6.86
CA LEU A 104 -14.29 -25.48 6.71
C LEU A 104 -15.63 -26.08 7.14
N SER A 105 -16.23 -26.92 6.30
CA SER A 105 -17.51 -27.56 6.60
C SER A 105 -17.37 -28.42 7.86
N MET A 106 -18.15 -28.12 8.89
CA MET A 106 -18.10 -28.81 10.18
C MET A 106 -18.37 -30.32 10.10
N ALA A 107 -18.91 -30.82 8.98
CA ALA A 107 -19.36 -32.21 8.84
C ALA A 107 -18.31 -33.16 8.27
N THR A 108 -17.50 -32.73 7.28
CA THR A 108 -16.55 -33.61 6.58
C THR A 108 -15.10 -33.13 6.68
N ASP A 109 -14.89 -31.82 6.73
CA ASP A 109 -13.55 -31.24 6.64
C ASP A 109 -12.87 -31.17 8.02
N ILE A 110 -13.64 -31.18 9.11
CA ILE A 110 -13.06 -31.21 10.46
C ILE A 110 -12.26 -32.49 10.69
N LEU A 111 -12.77 -33.65 10.27
CA LEU A 111 -12.09 -34.92 10.49
C LEU A 111 -10.73 -34.97 9.77
N THR A 112 -10.62 -34.34 8.60
CA THR A 112 -9.37 -34.29 7.82
C THR A 112 -8.36 -33.29 8.38
N ILE A 113 -8.81 -32.21 9.03
CA ILE A 113 -7.93 -31.21 9.65
C ILE A 113 -7.62 -31.49 11.12
N ILE A 114 -8.28 -32.44 11.80
CA ILE A 114 -8.00 -32.80 13.20
C ILE A 114 -6.49 -33.02 13.46
N PRO A 115 -5.75 -33.78 12.64
CA PRO A 115 -4.31 -33.95 12.83
C PRO A 115 -3.53 -32.63 12.75
N LEU A 116 -3.95 -31.72 11.87
CA LEU A 116 -3.39 -30.37 11.75
C LEU A 116 -3.72 -29.54 13.01
N ILE A 117 -4.94 -29.58 13.51
CA ILE A 117 -5.36 -28.89 14.74
C ILE A 117 -4.54 -29.40 15.93
N PHE A 118 -4.39 -30.72 16.10
CA PHE A 118 -3.55 -31.29 17.16
C PHE A 118 -2.09 -30.88 17.04
N LYS A 119 -1.53 -30.88 15.81
CA LYS A 119 -0.17 -30.40 15.57
C LYS A 119 -0.02 -28.92 15.92
N MET A 120 -0.99 -28.08 15.55
CA MET A 120 -0.99 -26.65 15.85
C MET A 120 -1.14 -26.38 17.35
N LEU A 121 -2.02 -27.08 18.05
CA LEU A 121 -2.17 -27.00 19.51
C LEU A 121 -0.89 -27.45 20.23
N ARG A 122 -0.27 -28.56 19.79
CA ARG A 122 1.01 -29.01 20.33
C ARG A 122 2.11 -27.95 20.15
N LEU A 123 2.25 -27.40 18.95
CA LEU A 123 3.20 -26.32 18.66
C LEU A 123 2.90 -25.05 19.47
N HIS A 124 1.62 -24.75 19.72
CA HIS A 124 1.19 -23.63 20.53
C HIS A 124 1.57 -23.83 22.00
N VAL A 125 1.31 -25.01 22.57
CA VAL A 125 1.71 -25.38 23.95
C VAL A 125 3.23 -25.41 24.09
N GLU A 126 3.96 -26.00 23.14
CA GLU A 126 5.43 -25.98 23.12
C GLU A 126 6.00 -24.56 22.98
N GLY A 127 5.30 -23.68 22.26
CA GLY A 127 5.62 -22.26 22.12
C GLY A 127 5.43 -21.49 23.43
N ILE A 128 4.28 -21.66 24.09
CA ILE A 128 3.98 -21.07 25.41
C ILE A 128 5.03 -21.52 26.44
N ALA A 129 5.35 -22.82 26.48
CA ALA A 129 6.36 -23.37 27.38
C ALA A 129 7.77 -22.76 27.18
N LYS A 130 8.05 -22.24 25.97
CA LYS A 130 9.32 -21.57 25.62
C LYS A 130 9.23 -20.04 25.69
N ASN A 131 8.17 -19.47 26.27
CA ASN A 131 7.87 -18.03 26.25
C ASN A 131 7.86 -17.43 24.82
N GLN A 132 7.54 -18.24 23.80
CA GLN A 132 7.42 -17.78 22.43
C GLN A 132 5.97 -17.40 22.15
N VAL A 133 5.75 -16.19 21.63
CA VAL A 133 4.44 -15.77 21.14
C VAL A 133 4.02 -16.70 20.00
N ALA A 134 2.85 -17.32 20.11
CA ALA A 134 2.32 -18.20 19.09
C ALA A 134 2.25 -17.51 17.72
N VAL A 135 2.76 -18.18 16.68
CA VAL A 135 2.80 -17.64 15.30
C VAL A 135 1.39 -17.62 14.67
N TYR A 136 0.52 -18.51 15.12
CA TYR A 136 -0.87 -18.60 14.68
C TYR A 136 -1.76 -18.90 15.89
N ASP A 137 -2.79 -18.09 16.06
CA ASP A 137 -3.83 -18.30 17.05
C ASP A 137 -5.07 -18.85 16.34
N PRO A 138 -5.38 -20.15 16.48
CA PRO A 138 -6.54 -20.76 15.84
C PRO A 138 -7.87 -20.28 16.43
N LEU A 139 -7.86 -19.64 17.59
CA LEU A 139 -9.04 -19.08 18.26
C LEU A 139 -9.25 -17.60 17.93
N LYS A 140 -8.25 -16.94 17.32
CA LYS A 140 -8.39 -15.56 16.86
C LYS A 140 -9.45 -15.50 15.75
N LYS A 141 -10.47 -14.67 15.96
CA LYS A 141 -11.43 -14.33 14.92
C LYS A 141 -10.74 -13.42 13.90
N TRP A 142 -10.43 -13.96 12.74
CA TRP A 142 -9.90 -13.23 11.58
C TRP A 142 -11.03 -12.41 10.92
N MET A 143 -10.69 -11.34 10.19
CA MET A 143 -11.71 -10.64 9.40
C MET A 143 -12.24 -11.59 8.33
N ASP A 144 -13.56 -11.67 8.24
CA ASP A 144 -14.32 -12.57 7.36
C ASP A 144 -14.60 -11.97 5.97
N ASN A 145 -14.04 -10.79 5.68
CA ASN A 145 -14.14 -10.11 4.39
C ASN A 145 -12.90 -10.31 3.51
N CYS A 146 -13.10 -10.09 2.21
CA CYS A 146 -12.06 -10.19 1.20
C CYS A 146 -11.47 -8.82 0.79
N TYR A 147 -11.72 -7.77 1.57
CA TYR A 147 -11.28 -6.40 1.27
C TYR A 147 -9.77 -6.31 1.30
N ARG A 148 -9.08 -6.52 0.18
CA ARG A 148 -7.62 -6.63 0.07
C ARG A 148 -7.15 -5.98 -1.23
N GLY A 149 -5.90 -5.56 -1.29
CA GLY A 149 -5.33 -4.95 -2.48
C GLY A 149 -3.85 -5.24 -2.62
N VAL A 150 -3.24 -4.60 -3.60
CA VAL A 150 -1.80 -4.68 -3.85
C VAL A 150 -1.08 -4.01 -2.66
N PRO A 151 -0.13 -4.70 -2.00
CA PRO A 151 0.55 -4.16 -0.83
C PRO A 151 1.51 -3.02 -1.20
N LEU A 152 1.79 -2.18 -0.21
CA LEU A 152 2.72 -1.07 -0.28
C LEU A 152 4.11 -1.51 0.22
N GLY A 153 5.16 -1.05 -0.46
CA GLY A 153 6.54 -1.15 -0.02
C GLY A 153 7.37 -2.23 -0.71
N GLY A 154 8.68 -2.09 -0.58
CA GLY A 154 9.67 -2.99 -1.16
C GLY A 154 9.97 -4.23 -0.32
N LEU A 155 10.87 -5.05 -0.86
CA LEU A 155 11.35 -6.29 -0.27
C LEU A 155 12.05 -6.05 1.08
N GLY A 156 11.56 -6.72 2.13
CA GLY A 156 12.15 -6.66 3.47
C GLY A 156 11.91 -5.35 4.22
N SER A 157 11.12 -4.43 3.65
CA SER A 157 10.83 -3.13 4.24
C SER A 157 9.67 -3.16 5.26
N GLY A 158 9.00 -4.31 5.36
CA GLY A 158 7.65 -4.38 5.91
C GLY A 158 6.65 -3.86 4.88
N SER A 159 5.38 -4.19 5.04
CA SER A 159 4.33 -3.79 4.10
C SER A 159 3.13 -3.20 4.80
N ILE A 160 2.41 -2.37 4.08
CA ILE A 160 1.12 -1.82 4.48
C ILE A 160 0.12 -2.27 3.42
N GLY A 161 -1.06 -2.75 3.82
CA GLY A 161 -2.14 -3.06 2.89
C GLY A 161 -2.97 -1.81 2.60
N ARG A 162 -3.40 -1.66 1.35
CA ARG A 162 -4.51 -0.77 1.00
C ARG A 162 -5.63 -1.63 0.42
N SER A 163 -6.80 -1.56 1.04
CA SER A 163 -7.97 -2.28 0.56
C SER A 163 -8.36 -1.78 -0.84
N TYR A 164 -8.95 -2.66 -1.67
CA TYR A 164 -9.58 -2.19 -2.90
C TYR A 164 -10.65 -1.13 -2.64
N ARG A 165 -11.24 -1.08 -1.42
CA ARG A 165 -12.18 -0.05 -0.97
C ARG A 165 -11.53 1.25 -0.49
N GLY A 166 -10.23 1.44 -0.69
CA GLY A 166 -9.52 2.71 -0.55
C GLY A 166 -8.81 2.98 0.79
N TYR A 167 -9.18 2.30 1.88
CA TYR A 167 -8.60 2.50 3.22
C TYR A 167 -7.35 1.64 3.50
N PHE A 168 -6.47 2.12 4.38
CA PHE A 168 -5.21 1.45 4.76
C PHE A 168 -5.40 0.52 5.95
N GLN A 169 -4.82 -0.67 5.87
CA GLN A 169 -4.98 -1.76 6.85
C GLN A 169 -3.80 -2.75 6.73
N GLN A 170 -3.83 -3.87 7.46
CA GLN A 170 -2.84 -4.96 7.33
C GLN A 170 -1.40 -4.47 7.47
N PHE A 171 -1.11 -3.73 8.53
CA PHE A 171 0.24 -3.24 8.78
C PHE A 171 1.12 -4.42 9.22
N GLN A 172 2.15 -4.70 8.42
CA GLN A 172 3.15 -5.74 8.61
C GLN A 172 4.54 -5.10 8.70
N ILE A 173 4.66 -4.10 9.57
CA ILE A 173 5.93 -3.43 9.81
C ILE A 173 6.81 -4.32 10.68
N PHE A 174 6.32 -4.85 11.80
CA PHE A 174 7.12 -5.69 12.69
C PHE A 174 6.91 -7.19 12.40
N PRO A 175 7.95 -8.04 12.54
CA PRO A 175 7.80 -9.48 12.42
C PRO A 175 6.74 -10.02 13.38
N ARG A 176 5.91 -10.96 12.90
CA ARG A 176 4.77 -11.60 13.61
C ARG A 176 3.61 -10.67 14.00
N ILE A 177 3.79 -9.36 13.96
CA ILE A 177 2.69 -8.43 14.15
C ILE A 177 2.01 -8.23 12.81
N TYR A 178 0.73 -8.59 12.78
CA TYR A 178 -0.14 -8.39 11.65
C TYR A 178 -1.36 -7.62 12.13
N GLU A 179 -1.31 -6.29 11.97
CA GLU A 179 -2.40 -5.42 12.35
C GLU A 179 -3.43 -5.37 11.23
N GLU A 180 -4.41 -6.26 11.34
CA GLU A 180 -5.42 -6.48 10.31
C GLU A 180 -6.38 -5.29 10.18
N LYS A 181 -6.71 -4.64 11.29
CA LYS A 181 -7.73 -3.58 11.33
C LYS A 181 -7.28 -2.33 10.57
N PRO A 182 -8.21 -1.62 9.91
CA PRO A 182 -7.89 -0.37 9.24
C PRO A 182 -7.59 0.75 10.24
N ILE A 183 -6.70 1.65 9.84
CA ILE A 183 -6.49 2.94 10.52
C ILE A 183 -7.26 3.98 9.72
N LEU A 184 -8.51 4.25 10.12
CA LEU A 184 -9.45 5.01 9.28
C LEU A 184 -9.11 6.50 9.15
N ALA A 185 -8.18 7.01 9.95
CA ALA A 185 -7.60 8.34 9.76
C ALA A 185 -6.63 8.42 8.56
N ASN A 186 -6.11 7.28 8.08
CA ASN A 186 -5.22 7.23 6.93
C ASN A 186 -6.08 7.20 5.66
N GLN A 187 -6.16 8.30 4.93
CA GLN A 187 -7.09 8.45 3.82
C GLN A 187 -6.53 9.33 2.71
N PHE A 188 -7.04 9.09 1.50
CA PHE A 188 -7.14 10.13 0.50
C PHE A 188 -8.56 10.71 0.53
N SER A 189 -8.70 12.01 0.31
CA SER A 189 -9.99 12.69 0.21
C SER A 189 -9.95 13.70 -0.93
N ALA A 190 -11.12 13.98 -1.52
CA ALA A 190 -11.26 14.94 -2.61
C ALA A 190 -12.26 16.03 -2.26
N PHE A 191 -11.93 17.26 -2.63
CA PHE A 191 -12.78 18.43 -2.53
C PHE A 191 -12.83 19.10 -3.90
N VAL A 192 -14.01 19.44 -4.38
CA VAL A 192 -14.25 20.03 -5.69
C VAL A 192 -15.10 21.27 -5.50
N SER A 193 -14.61 22.42 -5.97
CA SER A 193 -15.37 23.67 -6.03
C SER A 193 -15.57 24.08 -7.49
N ARG A 194 -16.78 24.52 -7.82
CA ARG A 194 -17.13 25.03 -9.15
C ARG A 194 -17.64 26.48 -9.08
N PRO A 195 -17.55 27.23 -10.19
CA PRO A 195 -18.22 28.51 -10.32
C PRO A 195 -19.71 28.42 -9.93
N GLY A 196 -20.23 29.46 -9.29
CA GLY A 196 -21.62 29.50 -8.81
C GLY A 196 -21.84 28.83 -7.44
N GLY A 197 -20.78 28.58 -6.67
CA GLY A 197 -20.86 28.16 -5.26
C GLY A 197 -21.15 26.67 -5.03
N LYS A 198 -21.16 25.85 -6.09
CA LYS A 198 -21.32 24.39 -5.95
C LYS A 198 -20.01 23.79 -5.44
N SER A 199 -20.08 23.09 -4.32
CA SER A 199 -18.95 22.38 -3.73
C SER A 199 -19.32 20.95 -3.34
N TYR A 200 -18.36 20.06 -3.51
CA TYR A 200 -18.48 18.63 -3.23
C TYR A 200 -17.22 18.19 -2.48
N SER A 201 -17.37 17.22 -1.59
CA SER A 201 -16.25 16.68 -0.81
C SER A 201 -16.55 15.24 -0.47
N THR A 202 -15.57 14.35 -0.47
CA THR A 202 -15.73 13.00 0.09
C THR A 202 -14.39 12.41 0.47
N VAL A 203 -14.39 11.54 1.48
CA VAL A 203 -13.29 10.61 1.70
C VAL A 203 -13.31 9.58 0.58
N LEU A 204 -12.16 9.33 -0.04
CA LEU A 204 -12.01 8.41 -1.18
C LEU A 204 -11.85 6.95 -0.71
N SER A 205 -12.67 6.55 0.25
CA SER A 205 -12.77 5.17 0.71
C SER A 205 -14.18 4.81 1.17
N ALA A 206 -14.48 3.52 1.14
CA ALA A 206 -15.78 2.97 1.48
C ALA A 206 -15.66 1.91 2.59
N PRO A 207 -15.33 2.30 3.84
CA PRO A 207 -15.40 1.39 4.98
C PRO A 207 -16.85 0.93 5.22
N THR A 208 -17.02 -0.29 5.73
CA THR A 208 -18.35 -0.81 6.05
C THR A 208 -19.01 -0.01 7.17
N ALA A 209 -20.33 -0.03 7.24
CA ALA A 209 -21.09 0.63 8.30
C ALA A 209 -20.62 0.21 9.71
N ASP A 210 -20.26 -1.06 9.89
CA ASP A 210 -19.76 -1.56 11.18
C ASP A 210 -18.39 -0.98 11.56
N LEU A 211 -17.50 -0.73 10.60
CA LEU A 211 -16.25 -0.03 10.84
C LEU A 211 -16.47 1.45 11.21
N LEU A 212 -17.48 2.09 10.62
CA LEU A 212 -17.81 3.50 10.89
C LEU A 212 -18.53 3.69 12.25
N LYS A 213 -19.29 2.71 12.74
CA LYS A 213 -19.99 2.80 14.05
C LYS A 213 -19.04 3.06 15.22
N GLY A 214 -17.79 2.64 15.13
CA GLY A 214 -16.78 2.81 16.17
C GLY A 214 -16.06 4.16 16.15
N ILE A 215 -16.39 5.04 15.21
CA ILE A 215 -15.71 6.33 15.02
C ILE A 215 -16.49 7.45 15.72
N ASP A 216 -15.75 8.28 16.46
CA ASP A 216 -16.32 9.49 17.05
C ASP A 216 -16.70 10.52 15.97
N LYS A 217 -17.95 11.00 16.02
CA LYS A 217 -18.49 12.05 15.15
C LYS A 217 -17.83 13.42 15.38
N ALA A 218 -17.21 13.63 16.54
CA ALA A 218 -16.44 14.83 16.83
C ALA A 218 -14.99 14.77 16.33
N GLY A 219 -14.51 13.59 15.93
CA GLY A 219 -13.19 13.37 15.33
C GLY A 219 -13.28 13.12 13.83
N ILE A 220 -12.58 12.08 13.34
CA ILE A 220 -12.61 11.70 11.91
C ILE A 220 -14.01 11.32 11.39
N GLY A 221 -14.97 11.05 12.27
CA GLY A 221 -16.37 10.82 11.90
C GLY A 221 -17.09 12.08 11.40
N SER A 222 -16.50 13.26 11.57
CA SER A 222 -17.01 14.51 11.00
C SER A 222 -16.69 14.70 9.51
N TRP A 223 -15.80 13.86 8.95
CA TRP A 223 -15.43 13.92 7.54
C TRP A 223 -16.60 13.47 6.66
N ASP A 224 -16.60 13.87 5.39
CA ASP A 224 -17.65 13.45 4.46
C ASP A 224 -17.42 12.00 3.99
N TRP A 225 -17.94 11.01 4.72
CA TRP A 225 -17.92 9.59 4.36
C TRP A 225 -19.09 9.21 3.44
N LYS A 226 -19.15 9.79 2.24
CA LYS A 226 -20.31 9.67 1.34
C LYS A 226 -19.95 9.21 -0.08
N LEU A 227 -18.84 8.52 -0.22
CA LEU A 227 -18.41 7.95 -1.49
C LEU A 227 -19.44 6.93 -1.99
N LYS A 228 -19.84 7.05 -3.24
CA LYS A 228 -20.71 6.06 -3.88
C LYS A 228 -19.88 4.92 -4.46
N GLU A 229 -20.10 3.73 -3.94
CA GLU A 229 -19.28 2.55 -4.23
C GLU A 229 -19.48 2.05 -5.67
N GLU A 230 -20.68 2.20 -6.21
CA GLU A 230 -21.05 1.76 -7.57
C GLU A 230 -20.24 2.48 -8.68
N ASN A 231 -19.73 3.67 -8.35
CA ASN A 231 -18.93 4.55 -9.21
C ASN A 231 -17.42 4.29 -9.09
N CYS A 232 -17.02 3.32 -8.27
CA CYS A 232 -15.62 3.07 -7.92
C CYS A 232 -15.15 1.69 -8.38
N ASN A 233 -14.00 1.64 -9.05
CA ASN A 233 -13.39 0.40 -9.51
C ASN A 233 -11.91 0.35 -9.12
N TYR A 234 -11.45 -0.84 -8.75
CA TYR A 234 -10.07 -1.11 -8.38
C TYR A 234 -9.47 -2.10 -9.38
N HIS A 235 -8.22 -1.84 -9.77
CA HIS A 235 -7.43 -2.69 -10.64
C HIS A 235 -6.11 -3.03 -9.95
N GLY A 236 -5.76 -4.31 -9.85
CA GLY A 236 -4.50 -4.78 -9.28
C GLY A 236 -3.65 -5.51 -10.31
N LEU A 237 -2.39 -5.09 -10.46
CA LEU A 237 -1.36 -5.81 -11.19
C LEU A 237 0.00 -5.54 -10.53
N PHE A 238 0.31 -6.31 -9.49
CA PHE A 238 1.48 -6.12 -8.64
C PHE A 238 2.75 -5.87 -9.47
N PRO A 239 3.56 -4.83 -9.16
CA PRO A 239 3.51 -3.96 -7.96
C PRO A 239 2.65 -2.69 -8.11
N ARG A 240 1.81 -2.63 -9.15
CA ARG A 240 0.96 -1.48 -9.46
C ARG A 240 -0.50 -1.77 -9.15
N SER A 241 -1.23 -0.72 -8.81
CA SER A 241 -2.69 -0.77 -8.76
C SER A 241 -3.29 0.57 -9.11
N TRP A 242 -4.54 0.54 -9.57
CA TRP A 242 -5.32 1.72 -9.90
C TRP A 242 -6.62 1.70 -9.11
N THR A 243 -7.06 2.88 -8.69
CA THR A 243 -8.38 3.11 -8.13
C THR A 243 -9.04 4.24 -8.90
N VAL A 244 -10.14 3.91 -9.57
CA VAL A 244 -10.90 4.82 -10.42
C VAL A 244 -12.15 5.24 -9.66
N TYR A 245 -12.31 6.54 -9.48
CA TYR A 245 -13.49 7.19 -8.92
C TYR A 245 -14.16 7.98 -10.05
N ASP A 246 -15.20 7.41 -10.66
CA ASP A 246 -15.83 7.98 -11.85
C ASP A 246 -17.08 8.77 -11.48
N GLY A 247 -16.98 10.10 -11.47
CA GLY A 247 -18.08 10.97 -11.06
C GLY A 247 -18.19 11.22 -9.56
N GLU A 248 -17.12 10.98 -8.80
CA GLU A 248 -17.06 11.18 -7.35
C GLU A 248 -15.94 12.15 -6.95
N PRO A 249 -16.19 13.14 -6.06
CA PRO A 249 -17.49 13.51 -5.48
C PRO A 249 -18.37 14.36 -6.44
N ASP A 250 -17.85 14.71 -7.61
CA ASP A 250 -18.55 15.49 -8.63
C ASP A 250 -18.72 14.66 -9.89
N THR A 251 -19.97 14.53 -10.37
CA THR A 251 -20.35 13.74 -11.56
C THR A 251 -19.63 14.11 -12.87
N LYS A 252 -18.95 15.26 -12.91
CA LYS A 252 -18.16 15.73 -14.06
C LYS A 252 -16.64 15.60 -13.85
N ILE A 253 -16.21 15.08 -12.71
CA ILE A 253 -14.81 14.83 -12.40
C ILE A 253 -14.58 13.32 -12.32
N LYS A 254 -13.55 12.85 -13.01
CA LYS A 254 -13.02 11.50 -12.86
C LYS A 254 -11.65 11.58 -12.20
N ILE A 255 -11.47 10.85 -11.12
CA ILE A 255 -10.19 10.77 -10.39
C ILE A 255 -9.66 9.36 -10.54
N THR A 256 -8.43 9.22 -11.03
CA THR A 256 -7.74 7.92 -11.07
C THR A 256 -6.47 7.99 -10.24
N CYS A 257 -6.41 7.20 -9.18
CA CYS A 257 -5.24 7.04 -8.32
C CYS A 257 -4.44 5.84 -8.80
N ARG A 258 -3.21 6.05 -9.26
CA ARG A 258 -2.25 4.98 -9.51
C ARG A 258 -1.29 4.87 -8.33
N GLN A 259 -1.17 3.67 -7.77
CA GLN A 259 -0.32 3.34 -6.64
C GLN A 259 0.79 2.39 -7.07
N ILE A 260 2.03 2.69 -6.66
CA ILE A 260 3.22 2.05 -7.23
C ILE A 260 4.27 1.92 -6.12
N SER A 261 4.83 0.72 -5.95
CA SER A 261 6.00 0.50 -5.11
C SER A 261 7.16 0.06 -5.99
N PRO A 262 8.42 0.46 -5.68
CA PRO A 262 9.56 0.03 -6.46
C PRO A 262 9.74 -1.47 -6.26
N PHE A 263 9.27 -2.29 -7.22
CA PHE A 263 9.56 -3.72 -7.27
C PHE A 263 10.04 -4.02 -8.68
N ILE A 264 11.36 -4.05 -8.83
CA ILE A 264 12.04 -4.11 -10.10
C ILE A 264 12.96 -5.35 -10.07
N PRO A 265 12.73 -6.35 -10.94
CA PRO A 265 13.61 -7.51 -11.06
C PRO A 265 15.07 -7.12 -11.26
N HIS A 266 15.98 -7.88 -10.64
CA HIS A 266 17.44 -7.64 -10.67
C HIS A 266 17.92 -6.30 -10.05
N ASN A 267 17.01 -5.49 -9.51
CA ASN A 267 17.34 -4.33 -8.70
C ASN A 267 17.19 -4.69 -7.22
N TYR A 268 18.26 -4.52 -6.44
CA TYR A 268 18.28 -4.82 -5.00
C TYR A 268 18.38 -3.57 -4.10
N LYS A 269 18.34 -2.38 -4.69
CA LYS A 269 18.38 -1.10 -4.01
C LYS A 269 16.97 -0.55 -3.90
N GLU A 270 16.42 -0.02 -5.00
CA GLU A 270 15.08 0.55 -5.03
C GLU A 270 14.04 -0.50 -4.64
N SER A 271 14.21 -1.75 -5.07
CA SER A 271 13.31 -2.85 -4.68
C SER A 271 13.27 -3.18 -3.19
N SER A 272 14.11 -2.54 -2.36
CA SER A 272 14.11 -2.70 -0.90
C SER A 272 13.47 -1.54 -0.15
N PHE A 273 13.06 -0.49 -0.85
CA PHE A 273 12.65 0.77 -0.23
C PHE A 273 11.26 0.70 0.41
N PRO A 274 11.08 1.16 1.67
CA PRO A 274 9.78 1.33 2.30
C PRO A 274 9.09 2.61 1.80
N VAL A 275 8.72 2.63 0.52
CA VAL A 275 8.10 3.81 -0.10
C VAL A 275 7.09 3.40 -1.17
N THR A 276 6.06 4.23 -1.33
CA THR A 276 5.04 4.10 -2.36
C THR A 276 4.66 5.48 -2.86
N VAL A 277 4.46 5.61 -4.17
CA VAL A 277 3.92 6.82 -4.81
C VAL A 277 2.47 6.58 -5.23
N PHE A 278 1.66 7.64 -5.07
CA PHE A 278 0.26 7.71 -5.46
C PHE A 278 0.09 8.88 -6.44
N THR A 279 -0.03 8.56 -7.73
CA THR A 279 -0.23 9.55 -8.79
C THR A 279 -1.70 9.64 -9.12
N PHE A 280 -2.30 10.80 -8.85
CA PHE A 280 -3.70 11.10 -9.15
C PHE A 280 -3.81 11.83 -10.48
N THR A 281 -4.60 11.29 -11.39
CA THR A 281 -5.04 11.99 -12.60
C THR A 281 -6.47 12.45 -12.41
N VAL A 282 -6.68 13.76 -12.48
CA VAL A 282 -7.98 14.41 -12.30
C VAL A 282 -8.43 14.95 -13.65
N GLN A 283 -9.48 14.36 -14.22
CA GLN A 283 -10.05 14.73 -15.50
C GLN A 283 -11.37 15.46 -15.30
N ASN A 284 -11.54 16.62 -15.95
CA ASN A 284 -12.77 17.40 -15.89
C ASN A 284 -13.52 17.34 -17.23
N SER A 285 -14.60 16.56 -17.28
CA SER A 285 -15.50 16.48 -18.44
C SER A 285 -16.61 17.53 -18.43
N GLY A 286 -16.62 18.41 -17.42
CA GLY A 286 -17.57 19.51 -17.30
C GLY A 286 -17.27 20.67 -18.25
N SER A 287 -18.25 21.54 -18.45
CA SER A 287 -18.13 22.75 -19.28
C SER A 287 -17.52 23.94 -18.55
N THR A 288 -17.23 23.82 -17.26
CA THR A 288 -16.61 24.86 -16.43
C THR A 288 -15.34 24.34 -15.75
N PRO A 289 -14.36 25.22 -15.43
CA PRO A 289 -13.23 24.82 -14.62
C PRO A 289 -13.69 24.39 -13.22
N ALA A 290 -12.90 23.53 -12.58
CA ALA A 290 -13.10 23.10 -11.21
C ALA A 290 -11.81 23.29 -10.41
N ASP A 291 -11.92 23.84 -9.21
CA ASP A 291 -10.82 23.85 -8.25
C ASP A 291 -10.88 22.55 -7.45
N VAL A 292 -9.87 21.70 -7.60
CA VAL A 292 -9.81 20.37 -6.99
C VAL A 292 -8.69 20.34 -5.97
N THR A 293 -9.02 19.97 -4.74
CA THR A 293 -8.05 19.69 -3.67
C THR A 293 -8.07 18.20 -3.37
N LEU A 294 -6.89 17.58 -3.45
CA LEU A 294 -6.66 16.22 -2.97
C LEU A 294 -5.95 16.31 -1.62
N LEU A 295 -6.44 15.55 -0.65
CA LEU A 295 -5.94 15.56 0.72
C LEU A 295 -5.43 14.16 1.08
N PHE A 296 -4.19 14.08 1.54
CA PHE A 296 -3.60 12.87 2.10
C PHE A 296 -3.42 13.01 3.61
N THR A 297 -4.14 12.20 4.39
CA THR A 297 -4.06 12.18 5.86
C THR A 297 -3.37 10.92 6.35
N TRP A 298 -2.62 11.04 7.45
CA TRP A 298 -1.95 9.91 8.08
C TRP A 298 -1.92 10.07 9.60
N ALA A 299 -2.34 9.04 10.33
CA ALA A 299 -2.19 8.96 11.77
C ALA A 299 -0.75 8.58 12.13
N ASN A 300 -0.25 9.11 13.25
CA ASN A 300 1.02 8.68 13.83
C ASN A 300 0.82 7.35 14.57
N SER A 301 0.60 6.27 13.80
CA SER A 301 0.16 4.96 14.28
C SER A 301 0.74 3.84 13.42
N VAL A 302 1.00 2.70 14.02
CA VAL A 302 1.35 1.43 13.35
C VAL A 302 0.23 0.39 13.46
N GLY A 303 -0.97 0.81 13.90
CA GLY A 303 -2.15 -0.03 14.09
C GLY A 303 -2.45 -0.35 15.57
N GLY A 304 -3.52 -1.09 15.82
CA GLY A 304 -3.94 -1.48 17.16
C GLY A 304 -4.16 -0.27 18.09
N ARG A 305 -3.52 -0.28 19.26
CA ARG A 305 -3.56 0.83 20.25
C ARG A 305 -2.31 1.71 20.21
N SER A 306 -1.45 1.54 19.20
CA SER A 306 -0.12 2.15 19.17
C SER A 306 -0.17 3.67 19.21
N GLU A 307 -1.14 4.29 18.54
CA GLU A 307 -1.38 5.74 18.53
C GLU A 307 -1.62 6.34 19.93
N LEU A 308 -2.10 5.54 20.89
CA LEU A 308 -2.45 5.98 22.24
C LEU A 308 -1.29 5.81 23.23
N THR A 309 -0.13 5.32 22.79
CA THR A 309 1.01 5.07 23.70
C THR A 309 1.73 6.35 24.11
N GLY A 310 1.51 7.44 23.38
CA GLY A 310 2.08 8.76 23.66
C GLY A 310 3.53 8.90 23.20
N ASN A 311 4.08 10.09 23.43
CA ASN A 311 5.40 10.52 22.97
C ASN A 311 5.59 10.49 21.44
N HIS A 312 4.52 10.63 20.67
CA HIS A 312 4.58 10.76 19.22
C HIS A 312 4.79 12.22 18.85
N THR A 313 5.56 12.51 17.81
CA THR A 313 5.78 13.88 17.35
C THR A 313 5.66 13.97 15.85
N ASN A 314 5.10 15.07 15.35
CA ASN A 314 5.08 15.37 13.93
C ASN A 314 5.85 16.67 13.66
N SER A 315 6.47 16.79 12.50
CA SER A 315 7.13 18.02 12.07
C SER A 315 7.08 18.17 10.56
N ARG A 316 7.04 19.41 10.07
CA ARG A 316 7.15 19.69 8.65
C ARG A 316 8.52 19.24 8.11
N ILE A 317 8.53 18.67 6.91
CA ILE A 317 9.74 18.42 6.13
C ILE A 317 10.27 19.75 5.61
N LYS A 318 11.59 19.93 5.58
CA LYS A 318 12.18 21.13 4.98
C LYS A 318 11.93 21.07 3.46
N ALA A 319 11.16 22.02 2.96
CA ALA A 319 10.83 22.06 1.53
C ALA A 319 12.11 22.14 0.68
N ARG A 320 12.22 21.22 -0.30
CA ARG A 320 13.31 21.14 -1.27
C ARG A 320 12.73 20.62 -2.57
N ASP A 321 13.17 21.18 -3.70
CA ASP A 321 12.78 20.73 -5.06
C ASP A 321 11.25 20.63 -5.26
N GLY A 322 10.48 21.54 -4.65
CA GLY A 322 9.01 21.54 -4.70
C GLY A 322 8.36 20.46 -3.84
N VAL A 323 9.10 19.64 -3.09
CA VAL A 323 8.52 18.61 -2.22
C VAL A 323 8.16 19.20 -0.86
N HIS A 324 6.89 19.10 -0.48
CA HIS A 324 6.36 19.52 0.80
C HIS A 324 5.72 18.34 1.54
N GLY A 325 5.94 18.22 2.84
CA GLY A 325 5.42 17.10 3.59
C GLY A 325 5.59 17.20 5.10
N VAL A 326 5.29 16.10 5.77
CA VAL A 326 5.32 15.96 7.23
C VAL A 326 5.97 14.63 7.62
N LEU A 327 6.90 14.69 8.57
CA LEU A 327 7.44 13.53 9.28
C LEU A 327 6.57 13.22 10.50
N LEU A 328 6.20 11.95 10.69
CA LEU A 328 5.48 11.45 11.85
C LEU A 328 6.36 10.43 12.57
N ARG A 329 6.93 10.83 13.72
CA ARG A 329 7.80 10.01 14.56
C ARG A 329 6.96 9.21 15.52
N HIS A 330 6.81 7.93 15.23
CA HIS A 330 6.05 6.98 16.03
C HIS A 330 6.97 6.29 17.04
N ARG A 331 6.60 6.43 18.32
CA ARG A 331 7.28 5.72 19.40
C ARG A 331 6.53 4.42 19.68
N THR A 332 7.18 3.31 19.45
CA THR A 332 6.60 1.99 19.66
C THR A 332 6.71 1.54 21.11
N ALA A 333 5.74 0.74 21.55
CA ALA A 333 5.74 0.04 22.83
C ALA A 333 6.26 -1.40 22.69
N ASP A 334 6.31 -2.12 23.81
CA ASP A 334 6.59 -3.57 23.88
C ASP A 334 7.92 -4.01 23.27
N GLY A 335 8.90 -3.12 23.30
CA GLY A 335 10.25 -3.39 22.81
C GLY A 335 10.38 -3.50 21.29
N ASN A 336 9.36 -3.09 20.52
CA ASN A 336 9.44 -2.89 19.09
C ASN A 336 10.29 -1.64 18.76
N PRO A 337 10.99 -1.62 17.61
CA PRO A 337 11.76 -0.46 17.18
C PRO A 337 10.86 0.69 16.72
N PRO A 338 11.23 1.96 16.99
CA PRO A 338 10.47 3.13 16.56
C PRO A 338 10.41 3.25 15.03
N VAL A 339 9.34 3.90 14.54
CA VAL A 339 9.07 4.08 13.11
C VAL A 339 8.92 5.57 12.82
N THR A 340 9.58 6.08 11.79
CA THR A 340 9.27 7.43 11.26
C THR A 340 8.54 7.27 9.93
N PHE A 341 7.31 7.77 9.85
CA PHE A 341 6.60 7.91 8.58
C PHE A 341 6.91 9.26 7.94
N ALA A 342 6.84 9.34 6.62
CA ALA A 342 6.76 10.60 5.89
C ALA A 342 5.59 10.55 4.91
N ILE A 343 4.79 11.60 4.88
CA ILE A 343 3.83 11.87 3.80
C ILE A 343 4.21 13.17 3.12
N ALA A 344 4.17 13.19 1.79
CA ALA A 344 4.57 14.35 1.01
C ALA A 344 3.82 14.45 -0.31
N SER A 345 3.85 15.64 -0.92
CA SER A 345 3.40 15.90 -2.28
C SER A 345 4.35 16.89 -2.96
N GLU A 346 4.33 16.88 -4.29
CA GLU A 346 5.13 17.76 -5.15
C GLU A 346 4.32 18.98 -5.59
N GLU A 347 4.85 20.17 -5.33
CA GLU A 347 4.38 21.45 -5.83
C GLU A 347 4.94 21.68 -7.23
N THR A 348 4.06 22.05 -8.16
CA THR A 348 4.38 22.31 -9.57
C THR A 348 3.78 23.65 -9.99
N SER A 349 3.92 24.04 -11.27
CA SER A 349 3.28 25.26 -11.79
C SER A 349 1.76 25.29 -11.64
N ASP A 350 1.13 24.12 -11.67
CA ASP A 350 -0.33 23.97 -11.67
C ASP A 350 -0.88 23.44 -10.33
N VAL A 351 -0.01 22.95 -9.45
CA VAL A 351 -0.37 22.30 -8.18
C VAL A 351 0.28 23.04 -7.04
N ARG A 352 -0.53 23.62 -6.14
CA ARG A 352 -0.06 24.21 -4.87
C ARG A 352 -0.14 23.16 -3.76
N VAL A 353 0.90 23.07 -2.92
CA VAL A 353 0.90 22.15 -1.78
C VAL A 353 0.90 22.91 -0.46
N THR A 354 0.05 22.48 0.47
CA THR A 354 0.06 22.96 1.86
C THR A 354 0.03 21.76 2.82
N CYS A 355 0.50 21.92 4.05
CA CYS A 355 0.48 20.83 5.02
C CYS A 355 0.00 21.29 6.39
N CYS A 356 -0.73 20.41 7.07
CA CYS A 356 -1.08 20.47 8.48
C CYS A 356 -0.18 19.47 9.22
N PRO A 357 0.86 19.91 9.96
CA PRO A 357 1.80 19.01 10.62
C PRO A 357 1.13 18.16 11.70
N THR A 358 0.17 18.73 12.43
CA THR A 358 -0.48 18.06 13.56
C THR A 358 -1.96 18.44 13.65
N PHE A 359 -2.81 17.44 13.79
CA PHE A 359 -4.18 17.59 14.28
C PHE A 359 -4.53 16.44 15.23
N ALA A 360 -5.42 16.68 16.18
CA ALA A 360 -5.88 15.66 17.13
C ALA A 360 -7.02 14.82 16.54
N MET A 361 -6.95 13.50 16.72
CA MET A 361 -7.96 12.57 16.20
C MET A 361 -9.23 12.50 17.06
N GLY A 362 -9.10 12.82 18.36
CA GLY A 362 -10.19 12.79 19.32
C GLY A 362 -10.85 14.17 19.53
N PRO A 363 -11.95 14.23 20.29
CA PRO A 363 -12.64 15.47 20.59
C PRO A 363 -11.76 16.39 21.43
N SER A 364 -11.94 17.70 21.28
CA SER A 364 -11.23 18.70 22.09
C SER A 364 -11.45 18.41 23.57
N SER A 365 -10.36 18.27 24.34
CA SER A 365 -10.47 18.23 25.80
C SER A 365 -10.94 19.61 26.30
N PRO A 366 -11.89 19.69 27.25
CA PRO A 366 -12.34 20.97 27.79
C PRO A 366 -11.16 21.80 28.29
N GLY A 367 -10.98 23.02 27.78
CA GLY A 367 -9.91 23.94 28.17
C GLY A 367 -8.59 23.82 27.39
N ALA A 368 -8.51 22.93 26.39
CA ALA A 368 -7.39 22.88 25.45
C ALA A 368 -7.85 23.35 24.05
N GLU A 369 -7.37 24.51 23.60
CA GLU A 369 -7.47 24.93 22.20
C GLU A 369 -6.56 24.04 21.36
N GLN A 370 -7.08 22.89 20.93
CA GLN A 370 -6.36 21.93 20.10
C GLN A 370 -7.02 21.85 18.74
N PHE A 371 -6.23 22.04 17.68
CA PHE A 371 -6.67 21.86 16.29
C PHE A 371 -7.03 20.38 16.04
N THR A 372 -8.31 20.11 15.78
CA THR A 372 -8.86 18.75 15.68
C THR A 372 -8.94 18.24 14.24
N ALA A 373 -9.24 16.95 14.09
CA ALA A 373 -9.54 16.34 12.80
C ALA A 373 -10.74 16.99 12.10
N LYS A 374 -11.69 17.53 12.88
CA LYS A 374 -12.82 18.30 12.36
C LYS A 374 -12.36 19.66 11.82
N ASP A 375 -11.55 20.39 12.58
CA ASP A 375 -11.04 21.70 12.16
C ASP A 375 -10.18 21.57 10.90
N MET A 376 -9.33 20.54 10.84
CA MET A 376 -8.53 20.18 9.67
C MET A 376 -9.41 19.95 8.43
N TRP A 377 -10.49 19.18 8.57
CA TRP A 377 -11.42 18.91 7.47
C TRP A 377 -12.14 20.18 7.01
N ASP A 378 -12.66 20.96 7.96
CA ASP A 378 -13.41 22.19 7.67
C ASP A 378 -12.50 23.25 7.04
N GLU A 379 -11.23 23.34 7.42
CA GLU A 379 -10.26 24.24 6.80
C GLU A 379 -10.04 23.91 5.32
N VAL A 380 -9.78 22.64 5.00
CA VAL A 380 -9.61 22.19 3.60
C VAL A 380 -10.91 22.36 2.81
N LYS A 381 -12.06 22.03 3.41
CA LYS A 381 -13.37 22.17 2.75
C LYS A 381 -13.69 23.62 2.38
N ASN A 382 -13.31 24.58 3.24
CA ASN A 382 -13.60 25.98 3.03
C ASN A 382 -12.56 26.72 2.19
N ARG A 383 -11.27 26.34 2.30
CA ARG A 383 -10.16 27.08 1.69
C ARG A 383 -9.43 26.33 0.59
N GLY A 384 -9.56 25.00 0.53
CA GLY A 384 -8.76 24.14 -0.33
C GLY A 384 -7.27 24.13 0.04
N SER A 385 -6.90 24.60 1.23
CA SER A 385 -5.50 24.70 1.65
C SER A 385 -5.39 24.94 3.14
N PHE A 386 -4.23 24.65 3.72
CA PHE A 386 -3.88 24.98 5.10
C PHE A 386 -3.17 26.34 5.21
N GLY A 387 -3.53 27.13 6.22
CA GLY A 387 -2.80 28.36 6.58
C GLY A 387 -1.40 28.07 7.14
N GLY A 388 -0.55 29.10 7.21
CA GLY A 388 0.81 28.98 7.78
C GLY A 388 0.83 28.51 9.23
N ASP A 389 -0.21 28.87 9.99
CA ASP A 389 -0.40 28.51 11.41
C ASP A 389 -1.20 27.21 11.61
N ALA A 390 -1.71 26.61 10.53
CA ALA A 390 -2.54 25.41 10.61
C ALA A 390 -1.74 24.22 11.15
N GLY A 391 -2.24 23.61 12.22
CA GLY A 391 -1.55 22.55 12.96
C GLY A 391 -0.45 23.01 13.92
N GLY A 392 -0.33 24.33 14.16
CA GLY A 392 0.44 24.93 15.25
C GLY A 392 1.97 24.92 15.08
N ALA A 393 2.65 25.72 15.91
CA ALA A 393 4.10 25.68 16.10
C ALA A 393 4.56 24.26 16.52
N PRO A 394 5.82 23.86 16.29
CA PRO A 394 6.33 22.54 16.68
C PRO A 394 6.19 22.36 18.19
N THR A 395 5.15 21.65 18.64
CA THR A 395 4.77 21.64 20.05
C THR A 395 4.39 20.25 20.51
N ALA A 396 5.04 19.88 21.62
CA ALA A 396 4.80 18.78 22.56
C ALA A 396 4.47 17.41 21.96
N SER A 397 5.27 16.41 22.33
CA SER A 397 4.94 15.02 22.06
C SER A 397 3.53 14.68 22.55
N SER A 398 2.83 13.81 21.81
CA SER A 398 1.49 13.36 22.16
C SER A 398 1.45 12.80 23.59
N ARG A 399 0.35 13.03 24.31
CA ARG A 399 0.16 12.45 25.64
C ARG A 399 -0.31 11.00 25.51
N PRO A 400 0.04 10.12 26.46
CA PRO A 400 -0.61 8.81 26.54
C PRO A 400 -2.14 8.96 26.54
N GLY A 401 -2.84 8.13 25.76
CA GLY A 401 -4.28 8.21 25.55
C GLY A 401 -4.74 9.21 24.48
N SER A 402 -3.85 10.02 23.92
CA SER A 402 -4.17 10.94 22.80
C SER A 402 -3.62 10.40 21.48
N SER A 403 -4.32 10.67 20.38
CA SER A 403 -3.89 10.33 19.02
C SER A 403 -3.78 11.59 18.17
N ILE A 404 -2.71 11.65 17.35
CA ILE A 404 -2.40 12.76 16.45
C ILE A 404 -2.17 12.25 15.03
N GLY A 405 -2.45 13.08 14.04
CA GLY A 405 -2.07 12.83 12.65
C GLY A 405 -1.59 14.08 11.94
N ALA A 406 -1.25 13.90 10.68
CA ALA A 406 -0.76 14.93 9.78
C ALA A 406 -1.54 14.88 8.46
N ALA A 407 -1.55 15.99 7.73
CA ALA A 407 -2.17 16.06 6.42
C ALA A 407 -1.34 16.87 5.43
N VAL A 408 -1.39 16.47 4.16
CA VAL A 408 -0.85 17.21 3.02
C VAL A 408 -1.99 17.42 2.01
N ALA A 409 -2.25 18.67 1.65
CA ALA A 409 -3.27 19.06 0.69
C ALA A 409 -2.62 19.62 -0.57
N SER A 410 -3.05 19.12 -1.74
CA SER A 410 -2.54 19.52 -3.04
C SER A 410 -3.70 20.00 -3.90
N THR A 411 -3.60 21.24 -4.37
CA THR A 411 -4.72 21.98 -4.95
C THR A 411 -4.37 22.44 -6.35
N THR A 412 -5.25 22.12 -7.29
CA THR A 412 -5.07 22.41 -8.71
C THR A 412 -6.38 22.91 -9.30
N LYS A 413 -6.29 23.85 -10.23
CA LYS A 413 -7.42 24.23 -11.07
C LYS A 413 -7.42 23.34 -12.31
N VAL A 414 -8.52 22.65 -12.58
CA VAL A 414 -8.68 21.76 -13.72
C VAL A 414 -9.62 22.44 -14.74
N PRO A 415 -9.11 22.95 -15.86
CA PRO A 415 -9.95 23.55 -16.91
C PRO A 415 -11.02 22.60 -17.45
N ALA A 416 -12.03 23.16 -18.11
CA ALA A 416 -13.06 22.37 -18.78
C ALA A 416 -12.45 21.52 -19.90
N GLY A 417 -12.75 20.22 -19.92
CA GLY A 417 -12.23 19.27 -20.92
C GLY A 417 -10.77 18.87 -20.72
N ASP A 418 -10.12 19.32 -19.63
CA ASP A 418 -8.69 19.13 -19.40
C ASP A 418 -8.40 18.20 -18.22
N THR A 419 -7.13 17.85 -18.06
CA THR A 419 -6.63 16.93 -17.05
C THR A 419 -5.48 17.55 -16.25
N ARG A 420 -5.39 17.24 -14.96
CA ARG A 420 -4.25 17.58 -14.11
C ARG A 420 -3.74 16.37 -13.35
N VAL A 421 -2.45 16.37 -13.06
CA VAL A 421 -1.76 15.30 -12.33
C VAL A 421 -1.27 15.84 -10.99
N VAL A 422 -1.47 15.06 -9.92
CA VAL A 422 -1.03 15.37 -8.56
C VAL A 422 -0.40 14.12 -7.98
N SER A 423 0.82 14.22 -7.44
CA SER A 423 1.54 13.08 -6.87
C SER A 423 1.71 13.21 -5.36
N PHE A 424 1.46 12.11 -4.64
CA PHE A 424 1.77 11.96 -3.22
C PHE A 424 2.72 10.80 -3.00
N ALA A 425 3.50 10.83 -1.93
CA ALA A 425 4.32 9.71 -1.51
C ALA A 425 4.13 9.41 -0.02
N LEU A 426 4.25 8.13 0.31
CA LEU A 426 4.34 7.62 1.68
C LEU A 426 5.64 6.83 1.82
N SER A 427 6.41 7.12 2.86
CA SER A 427 7.52 6.27 3.29
C SER A 427 7.43 5.91 4.77
N TRP A 428 8.11 4.82 5.18
CA TRP A 428 8.26 4.45 6.58
C TRP A 428 9.67 3.93 6.88
N SER A 429 10.41 4.65 7.70
CA SER A 429 11.73 4.21 8.14
C SER A 429 11.65 3.48 9.48
N CYS A 430 11.96 2.18 9.44
CA CYS A 430 12.11 1.28 10.57
C CYS A 430 13.39 0.45 10.35
N PRO A 431 14.58 1.02 10.60
CA PRO A 431 15.86 0.45 10.13
C PRO A 431 16.15 -0.90 10.77
N GLU A 432 15.71 -1.10 12.00
CA GLU A 432 15.88 -2.33 12.75
C GLU A 432 14.68 -3.27 12.56
N VAL A 433 14.98 -4.55 12.48
CA VAL A 433 14.01 -5.64 12.59
C VAL A 433 14.41 -6.53 13.76
N LYS A 434 13.56 -6.57 14.78
CA LYS A 434 13.79 -7.37 15.99
C LYS A 434 12.93 -8.64 15.95
N PHE A 435 13.59 -9.79 16.07
CA PHE A 435 12.90 -11.08 16.15
C PHE A 435 12.68 -11.49 17.60
N PRO A 436 11.64 -12.29 17.90
CA PRO A 436 11.35 -12.73 19.27
C PRO A 436 12.48 -13.49 19.97
N SER A 437 13.38 -14.13 19.20
CA SER A 437 14.57 -14.78 19.75
C SER A 437 15.65 -13.80 20.22
N GLY A 438 15.37 -12.49 20.22
CA GLY A 438 16.27 -11.42 20.65
C GLY A 438 17.25 -10.92 19.58
N ARG A 439 17.30 -11.56 18.39
CA ARG A 439 18.18 -11.11 17.31
C ARG A 439 17.60 -9.88 16.61
N THR A 440 18.44 -8.87 16.45
CA THR A 440 18.13 -7.65 15.69
C THR A 440 18.97 -7.62 14.43
N TYR A 441 18.37 -7.26 13.30
CA TYR A 441 19.07 -7.03 12.04
C TYR A 441 18.69 -5.66 11.47
N HIS A 442 19.48 -5.16 10.53
CA HIS A 442 19.11 -3.99 9.76
C HIS A 442 18.40 -4.38 8.47
N ARG A 443 17.36 -3.63 8.10
CA ARG A 443 16.65 -3.81 6.84
C ARG A 443 17.53 -3.43 5.66
N ARG A 444 17.29 -4.04 4.51
CA ARG A 444 18.13 -3.89 3.32
C ARG A 444 18.31 -2.44 2.87
N TYR A 445 17.26 -1.61 2.92
CA TYR A 445 17.33 -0.22 2.48
C TYR A 445 18.38 0.60 3.26
N THR A 446 18.68 0.23 4.50
CA THR A 446 19.65 0.94 5.36
C THR A 446 21.07 0.89 4.81
N LYS A 447 21.38 -0.09 3.94
CA LYS A 447 22.66 -0.14 3.22
C LYS A 447 22.86 1.08 2.31
N PHE A 448 21.75 1.69 1.86
CA PHE A 448 21.76 2.77 0.88
C PHE A 448 21.41 4.13 1.50
N LEU A 449 20.59 4.13 2.55
CA LEU A 449 20.05 5.34 3.19
C LEU A 449 20.56 5.57 4.62
N GLY A 450 21.33 4.62 5.16
CA GLY A 450 21.81 4.67 6.54
C GLY A 450 20.74 4.26 7.57
N LEU A 451 21.04 4.56 8.84
CA LEU A 451 20.22 4.15 10.00
C LEU A 451 19.42 5.32 10.60
N ASP A 452 19.64 6.55 10.13
CA ASP A 452 18.86 7.70 10.57
C ASP A 452 17.42 7.58 10.02
N ARG A 453 16.45 7.48 10.94
CA ARG A 453 15.06 7.23 10.57
C ARG A 453 14.45 8.40 9.82
N ASP A 454 14.74 9.60 10.26
CA ASP A 454 14.11 10.82 9.75
C ASP A 454 14.70 11.16 8.39
N ALA A 455 16.03 11.14 8.28
CA ALA A 455 16.72 11.39 7.02
C ALA A 455 16.33 10.35 5.96
N ALA A 456 16.24 9.06 6.32
CA ALA A 456 15.82 8.03 5.38
C ALA A 456 14.35 8.18 4.97
N ALA A 457 13.42 8.47 5.89
CA ALA A 457 12.01 8.65 5.56
C ALA A 457 11.80 9.88 4.65
N GLU A 458 12.43 11.00 4.97
CA GLU A 458 12.40 12.24 4.18
C GLU A 458 13.01 12.04 2.80
N GLN A 459 14.21 11.46 2.71
CA GLN A 459 14.87 11.20 1.43
C GLN A 459 14.03 10.26 0.56
N LEU A 460 13.42 9.22 1.14
CA LEU A 460 12.59 8.28 0.39
C LEU A 460 11.39 8.97 -0.27
N VAL A 461 10.60 9.78 0.45
CA VAL A 461 9.46 10.46 -0.18
C VAL A 461 9.90 11.50 -1.20
N HIS A 462 11.00 12.20 -0.93
CA HIS A 462 11.58 13.17 -1.85
C HIS A 462 11.99 12.51 -3.18
N ASP A 463 12.88 11.53 -3.11
CA ASP A 463 13.43 10.88 -4.30
C ASP A 463 12.34 10.09 -5.04
N ALA A 464 11.38 9.51 -4.32
CA ALA A 464 10.23 8.84 -4.93
C ALA A 464 9.36 9.79 -5.76
N LEU A 465 9.00 10.97 -5.22
CA LEU A 465 8.18 11.92 -5.97
C LEU A 465 8.86 12.35 -7.28
N LEU A 466 10.17 12.60 -7.25
CA LEU A 466 10.92 13.07 -8.42
C LEU A 466 11.28 11.96 -9.42
N GLU A 467 11.50 10.73 -8.96
CA GLU A 467 12.11 9.67 -9.80
C GLU A 467 11.17 8.50 -10.11
N HIS A 468 9.96 8.44 -9.54
CA HIS A 468 9.12 7.26 -9.67
C HIS A 468 8.75 6.87 -11.12
N MET A 469 8.74 7.82 -12.05
CA MET A 469 8.50 7.51 -13.46
C MET A 469 9.59 6.61 -14.09
N LYS A 470 10.80 6.60 -13.52
CA LYS A 470 11.82 5.61 -13.86
C LYS A 470 11.42 4.21 -13.39
N TRP A 471 10.87 4.09 -12.19
CA TRP A 471 10.36 2.81 -11.69
C TRP A 471 9.26 2.29 -12.60
N GLU A 472 8.42 3.20 -13.10
CA GLU A 472 7.35 2.84 -14.00
C GLU A 472 7.81 2.24 -15.31
N SER A 473 8.76 2.91 -15.96
CA SER A 473 9.34 2.42 -17.20
C SER A 473 9.96 1.03 -16.99
N LEU A 474 10.68 0.82 -15.88
CA LEU A 474 11.30 -0.46 -15.55
C LEU A 474 10.27 -1.55 -15.22
N ILE A 475 9.17 -1.20 -14.55
CA ILE A 475 8.10 -2.14 -14.23
C ILE A 475 7.40 -2.59 -15.51
N GLU A 476 7.11 -1.66 -16.41
CA GLU A 476 6.51 -1.96 -17.70
C GLU A 476 7.42 -2.81 -18.58
N GLU A 477 8.72 -2.53 -18.58
CA GLU A 477 9.70 -3.30 -19.36
C GLU A 477 9.66 -4.80 -19.02
N TRP A 478 9.60 -5.17 -17.74
CA TRP A 478 9.55 -6.58 -17.36
C TRP A 478 8.15 -7.20 -17.46
N GLN A 479 7.08 -6.42 -17.32
CA GLN A 479 5.70 -6.93 -17.44
C GLN A 479 5.24 -7.11 -18.90
N THR A 480 5.65 -6.22 -19.80
CA THR A 480 5.16 -6.16 -21.17
C THR A 480 5.34 -7.47 -21.95
N PRO A 481 6.50 -8.16 -21.90
CA PRO A 481 6.68 -9.43 -22.62
C PRO A 481 5.70 -10.52 -22.19
N ILE A 482 5.29 -10.52 -20.92
CA ILE A 482 4.31 -11.49 -20.38
C ILE A 482 2.89 -11.07 -20.78
N LEU A 483 2.54 -9.80 -20.58
CA LEU A 483 1.19 -9.29 -20.87
C LEU A 483 0.83 -9.31 -22.35
N GLN A 484 1.82 -9.24 -23.25
CA GLN A 484 1.60 -9.28 -24.70
C GLN A 484 1.68 -10.69 -25.29
N ASP A 485 2.08 -11.70 -24.52
CA ASP A 485 2.16 -13.07 -24.99
C ASP A 485 0.77 -13.71 -25.08
N ARG A 486 0.19 -13.69 -26.28
CA ARG A 486 -1.14 -14.26 -26.58
C ARG A 486 -1.25 -15.78 -26.37
N ARG A 487 -0.13 -16.47 -26.12
CA ARG A 487 -0.13 -17.91 -25.78
C ARG A 487 -0.49 -18.14 -24.31
N LEU A 488 -0.32 -17.13 -23.46
CA LEU A 488 -0.68 -17.19 -22.05
C LEU A 488 -2.15 -16.78 -21.88
N PRO A 489 -2.94 -17.50 -21.07
CA PRO A 489 -4.26 -17.04 -20.67
C PRO A 489 -4.17 -15.76 -19.82
N GLU A 490 -5.29 -15.06 -19.69
CA GLU A 490 -5.39 -13.87 -18.83
C GLU A 490 -5.29 -14.20 -17.32
N TRP A 491 -5.66 -15.42 -16.93
CA TRP A 491 -5.57 -15.97 -15.57
C TRP A 491 -4.31 -16.80 -15.40
#